data_AF-W0JCF0-F1
#
_entry.id   AF-W0JCF0-F1
#
_cell.length_a   1.000
_cell.length_b   1.000
_cell.length_c   1.000
_cell.angle_alpha   90.00
_cell.angle_beta   90.00
_cell.angle_gamma   90.00
#
_symmetry.space_group_name_H-M   'P 1'
#
loop_
_entity.id
_entity.type
_entity.pdbx_description
1 polymer ?
#
loop_
_entity_poly.entity_id
_entity_poly.type
_entity_poly.pdbx_seq_one_letter_code
_entity_poly.pdbx_strand_id
1 'polypeptide(L)'
;MNLRNAYEYLLAELESSCLEVVLVPQRIRTNEGGMIRVAVSKNATWYRRFCASYASSRRRKNLAFDTKIKRRNVATTLQTLIRCGYSRSQYAAHLVHIARRTAVEMPAEFAA
;
A
#
# COMPACT_ATOMS: atom_id res chain seq x y z
N MET A 1 22.22 -4.57 -3.15
CA MET A 1 20.97 -4.84 -3.90
C MET A 1 20.76 -3.73 -4.92
N ASN A 2 20.49 -4.05 -6.19
CA ASN A 2 20.18 -3.03 -7.21
C ASN A 2 18.77 -2.45 -6.95
N LEU A 3 18.56 -1.19 -7.32
CA LEU A 3 17.31 -0.46 -7.15
C LEU A 3 16.12 -1.16 -7.85
N ARG A 4 16.39 -1.89 -8.94
CA ARG A 4 15.39 -2.73 -9.61
C ARG A 4 14.81 -3.80 -8.70
N ASN A 5 15.66 -4.56 -8.00
CA ASN A 5 15.22 -5.62 -7.08
C ASN A 5 14.38 -5.02 -5.94
N ALA A 6 14.71 -3.79 -5.49
CA ALA A 6 13.91 -3.10 -4.48
C ALA A 6 12.51 -2.75 -5.00
N TYR A 7 12.37 -2.35 -6.27
CA TYR A 7 11.06 -2.14 -6.87
C TYR A 7 10.28 -3.44 -7.02
N GLU A 8 10.93 -4.53 -7.43
CA GLU A 8 10.32 -5.86 -7.56
C GLU A 8 9.83 -6.36 -6.19
N TYR A 9 10.63 -6.19 -5.14
CA TYR A 9 10.23 -6.49 -3.76
C TYR A 9 9.00 -5.66 -3.32
N LEU A 10 9.04 -4.33 -3.51
CA LEU A 10 7.91 -3.47 -3.14
C LEU A 10 6.64 -3.83 -3.92
N LEU A 11 6.77 -4.19 -5.20
CA LEU A 11 5.65 -4.63 -6.02
C LEU A 11 5.08 -5.96 -5.50
N ALA A 12 5.93 -6.95 -5.24
CA ALA A 12 5.51 -8.23 -4.70
C ALA A 12 4.86 -8.10 -3.31
N GLU A 13 5.42 -7.27 -2.42
CA GLU A 13 4.82 -6.98 -1.12
C GLU A 13 3.48 -6.24 -1.29
N LEU A 14 3.38 -5.31 -2.24
CA LEU A 14 2.12 -4.64 -2.56
C LEU A 14 1.09 -5.64 -3.09
N GLU A 15 1.46 -6.62 -3.90
CA GLU A 15 0.50 -7.56 -4.48
C GLU A 15 0.05 -8.61 -3.46
N SER A 16 0.96 -9.07 -2.60
CA SER A 16 0.69 -10.06 -1.55
C SER A 16 -0.02 -9.51 -0.31
N SER A 17 0.06 -8.20 -0.02
CA SER A 17 -0.53 -7.61 1.19
C SER A 17 -1.73 -6.71 0.89
N CYS A 18 -2.95 -7.22 1.04
CA CYS A 18 -4.19 -6.44 0.92
C CYS A 18 -4.84 -6.19 2.28
N LEU A 19 -5.76 -5.23 2.33
CA LEU A 19 -6.66 -5.07 3.49
C LEU A 19 -7.88 -5.95 3.26
N GLU A 20 -8.04 -6.97 4.09
CA GLU A 20 -9.23 -7.80 4.14
C GLU A 20 -10.04 -7.46 5.38
N VAL A 21 -11.35 -7.34 5.17
CA VAL A 21 -12.31 -6.98 6.19
C VAL A 21 -13.41 -8.03 6.16
N VAL A 22 -13.68 -8.62 7.32
CA VAL A 22 -14.77 -9.57 7.51
C VAL A 22 -15.86 -8.94 8.38
N LEU A 23 -17.08 -9.47 8.27
CA LEU A 23 -18.18 -9.14 9.16
C LEU A 23 -18.22 -10.16 10.29
N VAL A 24 -18.17 -9.69 11.53
CA VAL A 24 -18.37 -10.54 12.71
C VAL A 24 -19.56 -10.03 13.53
N PRO A 25 -20.30 -10.93 14.22
CA PRO A 25 -21.41 -10.52 15.07
C PRO A 25 -20.95 -9.53 16.15
N GLN A 26 -21.75 -8.49 16.37
CA GLN A 26 -21.49 -7.54 17.45
C GLN A 26 -21.72 -8.22 18.80
N ARG A 27 -20.78 -8.03 19.75
CA ARG A 27 -20.86 -8.63 21.09
C ARG A 27 -22.03 -8.09 21.92
N ILE A 28 -22.38 -6.82 21.72
CA ILE A 28 -23.51 -6.16 22.38
C ILE A 28 -24.63 -6.03 21.34
N ARG A 29 -25.76 -6.69 21.57
CA ARG A 29 -26.92 -6.66 20.67
C ARG A 29 -27.69 -5.35 20.87
N THR A 30 -27.21 -4.27 20.27
CA THR A 30 -28.00 -3.03 20.18
C THR A 30 -29.23 -3.19 19.29
N ASN A 31 -29.13 -4.04 18.26
CA ASN A 31 -30.22 -4.47 17.37
C ASN A 31 -30.01 -5.95 17.02
N GLU A 32 -31.06 -6.70 16.72
CA GLU A 32 -30.94 -8.09 16.24
C GLU A 32 -30.14 -8.13 14.92
N GLY A 33 -29.14 -9.01 14.84
CA GLY A 33 -28.32 -9.18 13.63
C GLY A 33 -27.22 -8.14 13.40
N GLY A 34 -26.86 -7.34 14.41
CA GLY A 34 -25.76 -6.37 14.30
C GLY A 34 -24.42 -7.04 13.95
N MET A 35 -23.77 -6.55 12.89
CA MET A 35 -22.46 -7.01 12.42
C MET A 35 -21.46 -5.84 12.47
N ILE A 36 -20.23 -6.12 12.90
CA ILE A 36 -19.12 -5.18 12.85
C ILE A 36 -18.08 -5.60 11.80
N ARG A 37 -17.49 -4.62 11.13
CA ARG A 37 -16.38 -4.83 10.20
C ARG A 37 -15.07 -4.92 10.97
N VAL A 38 -14.36 -6.03 10.83
CA VAL A 38 -13.06 -6.26 11.46
C VAL A 38 -12.01 -6.49 10.39
N ALA A 39 -10.90 -5.75 10.46
CA ALA A 39 -9.76 -5.97 9.57
C ALA A 39 -8.97 -7.20 10.04
N VAL A 40 -8.92 -8.23 9.18
CA VAL A 40 -8.19 -9.48 9.46
C VAL A 40 -6.80 -9.50 8.84
N SER A 41 -6.57 -8.64 7.85
CA SER A 41 -5.25 -8.39 7.26
C SER A 41 -5.03 -6.90 7.04
N LYS A 42 -3.79 -6.52 6.72
CA LYS A 42 -3.40 -5.11 6.53
C LYS A 42 -2.49 -5.00 5.31
N ASN A 43 -2.59 -3.86 4.63
CA ASN A 43 -1.61 -3.51 3.61
C ASN A 43 -0.19 -3.37 4.20
N ALA A 44 0.82 -3.60 3.36
CA ALA A 44 2.23 -3.35 3.63
C ALA A 44 2.46 -2.04 4.40
N THR A 45 3.38 -2.08 5.35
CA THR A 45 3.63 -0.93 6.24
C THR A 45 4.15 0.28 5.49
N TRP A 46 5.06 0.09 4.53
CA TRP A 46 5.54 1.18 3.68
C TRP A 46 4.39 1.79 2.87
N TYR A 47 3.48 0.97 2.35
CA TYR A 47 2.36 1.44 1.53
C TYR A 47 1.36 2.24 2.36
N ARG A 48 1.11 1.83 3.61
CA ARG A 48 0.28 2.60 4.55
C ARG A 48 0.91 3.96 4.89
N ARG A 49 2.22 4.01 5.15
CA ARG A 49 2.96 5.26 5.39
C ARG A 49 2.94 6.17 4.16
N PHE A 50 3.18 5.60 2.98
CA PHE A 50 3.09 6.30 1.71
C PHE A 50 1.69 6.89 1.52
N CYS A 51 0.64 6.10 1.71
CA CYS A 51 -0.76 6.54 1.70
C CYS A 51 -1.04 7.73 2.64
N ALA A 52 -0.52 7.67 3.88
CA ALA A 52 -0.72 8.72 4.88
C ALA A 52 -0.13 10.07 4.43
N SER A 53 0.99 10.07 3.68
CA SER A 53 1.60 11.30 3.16
C SER A 53 0.76 12.02 2.08
N TYR A 54 -0.28 11.37 1.53
CA TYR A 54 -1.23 11.96 0.58
C TYR A 54 -2.67 11.91 1.09
N ALA A 55 -2.84 12.07 2.41
CA ALA A 55 -4.16 12.16 3.03
C ALA A 55 -5.01 13.25 2.35
N SER A 56 -6.28 12.93 2.10
CA SER A 56 -7.22 13.88 1.51
C SER A 56 -7.88 14.70 2.62
N SER A 57 -7.65 16.01 2.67
CA SER A 57 -8.34 16.94 3.58
C SER A 57 -9.80 17.25 3.22
N ARG A 58 -10.31 16.74 2.10
CA ARG A 58 -11.69 17.01 1.65
C ARG A 58 -12.69 16.37 2.61
N ARG A 59 -13.57 17.17 3.22
CA ARG A 59 -14.77 16.70 3.94
C ARG A 59 -15.73 16.11 2.91
N ARG A 60 -15.98 14.79 2.94
CA ARG A 60 -16.77 14.11 1.88
C ARG A 60 -18.10 13.59 2.42
N LYS A 61 -19.13 13.66 1.58
CA LYS A 61 -20.45 13.05 1.82
C LYS A 61 -20.47 11.52 1.59
N ASN A 62 -19.49 10.96 0.87
CA ASN A 62 -19.53 9.58 0.36
C ASN A 62 -18.28 8.76 0.71
N LEU A 63 -18.35 7.43 0.51
CA LEU A 63 -17.33 6.37 0.74
C LEU A 63 -16.05 6.45 -0.13
N ALA A 64 -15.68 7.62 -0.63
CA ALA A 64 -14.51 7.74 -1.49
C ALA A 64 -13.20 7.61 -0.68
N PHE A 65 -12.14 7.11 -1.32
CA PHE A 65 -10.84 6.84 -0.67
C PHE A 65 -10.34 8.00 0.19
N ASP A 66 -9.89 7.66 1.41
CA ASP A 66 -9.30 8.58 2.40
C ASP A 66 -7.97 9.20 1.93
N THR A 67 -7.38 8.62 0.87
CA THR A 67 -6.13 9.09 0.28
C THR A 67 -6.34 9.45 -1.19
N LYS A 68 -5.48 10.32 -1.74
CA LYS A 68 -5.45 10.60 -3.17
C LYS A 68 -4.78 9.48 -3.98
N ILE A 69 -4.20 8.49 -3.31
CA ILE A 69 -3.47 7.38 -3.91
C ILE A 69 -4.43 6.25 -4.26
N LYS A 70 -4.37 5.81 -5.51
CA LYS A 70 -5.00 4.56 -5.96
C LYS A 70 -3.93 3.48 -6.02
N ARG A 71 -4.18 2.34 -5.38
CA ARG A 71 -3.25 1.20 -5.33
C ARG A 71 -2.78 0.78 -6.73
N ARG A 72 -3.72 0.64 -7.68
CA ARG A 72 -3.42 0.28 -9.07
C ARG A 72 -2.39 1.23 -9.70
N ASN A 73 -2.46 2.53 -9.41
CA ASN A 73 -1.53 3.51 -9.97
C ASN A 73 -0.12 3.33 -9.38
N VAL A 74 -0.02 2.91 -8.12
CA VAL A 74 1.25 2.60 -7.47
C VAL A 74 1.87 1.36 -8.08
N ALA A 75 1.08 0.28 -8.24
CA ALA A 75 1.53 -0.94 -8.91
C ALA A 75 2.02 -0.65 -10.34
N THR A 76 1.24 0.08 -11.16
CA THR A 76 1.66 0.50 -12.50
C THR A 76 2.93 1.36 -12.49
N THR A 77 3.08 2.26 -11.50
CA THR A 77 4.28 3.10 -11.39
C THR A 77 5.51 2.24 -11.07
N LEU A 78 5.40 1.28 -10.14
CA LEU A 78 6.47 0.33 -9.81
C LEU A 78 6.84 -0.53 -11.02
N GLN A 79 5.86 -1.13 -11.71
CA GLN A 79 6.09 -1.89 -12.95
C GLN A 79 6.80 -1.05 -14.02
N THR A 80 6.44 0.23 -14.17
CA THR A 80 7.11 1.15 -15.10
C THR A 80 8.55 1.42 -14.68
N LEU A 81 8.81 1.62 -13.39
CA LEU A 81 10.17 1.82 -12.86
C LEU A 81 11.04 0.57 -13.01
N ILE A 82 10.47 -0.64 -12.86
CA ILE A 82 11.17 -1.91 -13.09
C ILE A 82 11.57 -2.04 -14.56
N ARG A 83 10.64 -1.76 -15.49
CA ARG A 83 10.85 -1.94 -16.93
C ARG A 83 11.76 -0.87 -17.55
N CYS A 84 11.53 0.39 -17.20
CA CYS A 84 12.11 1.54 -17.90
C CYS A 84 13.08 2.36 -17.04
N GLY A 85 13.22 2.07 -15.75
CA GLY A 85 14.05 2.85 -14.81
C GLY A 85 13.51 4.24 -14.46
N TYR A 86 12.46 4.70 -15.15
CA TYR A 86 11.90 6.05 -15.01
C TYR A 86 10.38 6.05 -15.15
N SER A 87 9.70 6.96 -14.45
CA SER A 87 8.27 7.20 -14.59
C SER A 87 7.94 8.69 -14.43
N ARG A 88 7.01 9.19 -15.25
CA ARG A 88 6.46 10.57 -15.14
C ARG A 88 5.38 10.70 -14.08
N SER A 89 5.04 9.61 -13.39
CA SER A 89 4.05 9.60 -12.31
C SER A 89 4.48 10.55 -11.19
N GLN A 90 3.53 11.33 -10.64
CA GLN A 90 3.77 12.19 -9.48
C GLN A 90 4.25 11.41 -8.23
N TYR A 91 4.05 10.09 -8.21
CA TYR A 91 4.46 9.21 -7.13
C TYR A 91 5.89 8.65 -7.30
N ALA A 92 6.49 8.79 -8.49
CA ALA A 92 7.73 8.11 -8.84
C ALA A 92 8.87 8.49 -7.90
N ALA A 93 9.09 9.78 -7.65
CA ALA A 93 10.17 10.24 -6.77
C ALA A 93 10.06 9.68 -5.34
N HIS A 94 8.83 9.59 -4.81
CA HIS A 94 8.60 9.08 -3.47
C HIS A 94 8.79 7.55 -3.40
N LEU A 95 8.34 6.82 -4.43
CA LEU A 95 8.56 5.38 -4.54
C LEU A 95 10.06 5.04 -4.71
N VAL A 96 10.81 5.85 -5.45
CA VAL A 96 12.28 5.76 -5.56
C VAL A 96 12.91 5.94 -4.18
N HIS A 97 12.47 6.94 -3.41
CA HIS A 97 12.98 7.15 -2.05
C HIS A 97 12.69 5.95 -1.13
N ILE A 98 11.47 5.41 -1.16
CA ILE A 98 11.10 4.23 -0.39
C ILE A 98 11.96 3.03 -0.80
N ALA A 99 12.11 2.77 -2.11
CA ALA A 99 12.92 1.68 -2.62
C ALA A 99 14.40 1.78 -2.21
N ARG A 100 14.98 2.99 -2.22
CA ARG A 100 16.34 3.23 -1.73
C ARG A 100 16.48 2.87 -0.25
N ARG A 101 15.49 3.21 0.58
CA ARG A 101 15.50 2.84 2.00
C ARG A 101 15.37 1.34 2.19
N THR A 102 14.44 0.70 1.49
CA THR A 102 14.25 -0.76 1.53
C THR A 102 15.53 -1.50 1.12
N ALA A 103 16.25 -1.01 0.11
CA ALA A 103 17.52 -1.60 -0.32
C ALA A 103 18.64 -1.54 0.74
N VAL A 104 18.55 -0.63 1.71
CA VAL A 104 19.49 -0.50 2.83
C VAL A 104 19.03 -1.31 4.04
N GLU A 105 17.72 -1.38 4.28
CA GLU A 105 17.11 -2.00 5.47
C GLU A 105 16.92 -3.53 5.33
N MET A 106 17.04 -4.12 4.13
CA MET A 106 16.84 -5.58 3.94
C MET A 106 18.08 -6.44 4.28
N PRO A 107 17.92 -7.52 5.05
CA PRO A 107 18.98 -8.50 5.30
C PRO A 107 19.33 -9.29 4.03
N ALA A 108 20.60 -9.73 3.93
CA ALA A 108 21.21 -10.33 2.74
C ALA A 108 20.54 -11.63 2.21
N GLU A 109 19.55 -12.16 2.92
CA GLU A 109 18.88 -13.43 2.64
C GLU A 109 18.01 -13.42 1.37
N PHE A 110 17.72 -12.24 0.81
CA PHE A 110 16.95 -12.07 -0.44
C PHE A 110 17.82 -11.66 -1.64
N ALA A 111 19.15 -11.76 -1.52
CA ALA A 111 20.10 -11.37 -2.58
C ALA A 111 20.51 -12.50 -3.53
N ALA A 112 19.84 -13.65 -3.48
CA ALA A 112 20.13 -14.83 -4.30
C ALA A 112 19.38 -14.82 -5.64
#